data_AF-A0A1H6F4S7-F1
#
_entry.id   AF-A0A1H6F4S7-F1
#
_cell.length_a   1.000
_cell.length_b   1.000
_cell.length_c   1.000
_cell.angle_alpha   90.00
_cell.angle_beta   90.00
_cell.angle_gamma   90.00
#
_symmetry.space_group_name_H-M   'P 1'
#
loop_
_entity.id
_entity.type
_entity.pdbx_description
1 polymer ?
#
loop_
_entity_poly.entity_id
_entity_poly.type
_entity_poly.pdbx_seq_one_letter_code
_entity_poly.pdbx_strand_id
1 'polypeptide(L)' 'MLQSIEAIVEKNGSVSLLEPIHPARQMRAILTLLEPSEKLPMPAKRSLKSLIGVLKDSTAFDGDPLLVQQAMRDEWD' A
#
# COMPACT_ATOMS: atom_id res chain seq x y z
N MET A 1 23.08 7.12 -14.73
CA MET A 1 22.76 7.20 -13.29
C MET A 1 22.33 5.81 -12.83
N LEU A 2 22.91 5.31 -11.73
CA LEU A 2 22.49 4.04 -11.13
C LEU A 2 21.34 4.33 -10.16
N GLN A 3 20.29 3.51 -10.21
CA GLN A 3 19.17 3.58 -9.28
C GLN A 3 19.13 2.26 -8.51
N SER A 4 19.05 2.36 -7.18
CA SER A 4 18.83 1.21 -6.30
C SER A 4 17.32 1.07 -6.09
N ILE A 5 16.80 -0.14 -6.27
CA ILE A 5 15.38 -0.44 -6.15
C ILE A 5 15.24 -1.51 -5.07
N GLU A 6 14.32 -1.29 -4.14
CA GLU A 6 14.04 -2.29 -3.11
C GLU A 6 13.16 -3.40 -3.64
N ALA A 7 13.49 -4.63 -3.25
CA ALA A 7 12.79 -5.83 -3.67
C ALA A 7 12.79 -6.86 -2.54
N ILE A 8 11.76 -7.69 -2.50
CA ILE A 8 11.70 -8.86 -1.64
C ILE A 8 12.17 -10.06 -2.44
N VAL A 9 13.15 -10.79 -1.90
CA VAL A 9 13.60 -12.08 -2.42
C VAL A 9 13.05 -13.19 -1.52
N GLU A 10 12.14 -13.99 -2.07
CA GLU A 10 11.53 -15.11 -1.37
C GLU A 10 12.44 -16.33 -1.33
N LYS A 11 12.19 -17.26 -0.41
CA LYS A 11 12.96 -18.52 -0.28
C LYS A 11 12.91 -19.41 -1.52
N ASN A 12 11.88 -19.27 -2.35
CA ASN A 12 11.72 -19.98 -3.62
C ASN A 12 12.52 -19.34 -4.78
N GLY A 13 13.24 -18.24 -4.54
CA GLY A 13 13.98 -17.49 -5.57
C GLY A 13 13.12 -16.48 -6.34
N SER A 14 11.84 -16.32 -6.00
CA SER A 14 10.99 -15.27 -6.56
C SER A 14 11.46 -13.91 -6.08
N VAL A 15 11.50 -12.94 -6.98
CA VAL A 15 11.88 -11.56 -6.70
C VAL A 15 10.71 -10.65 -7.04
N SER A 16 10.21 -9.92 -6.04
CA SER A 16 9.14 -8.94 -6.21
C SER A 16 9.64 -7.56 -5.89
N LEU A 17 9.54 -6.63 -6.83
CA LEU A 17 9.89 -5.22 -6.59
C LEU A 17 8.86 -4.60 -5.64
N LEU A 18 9.32 -3.79 -4.68
CA LEU A 18 8.41 -3.04 -3.80
C LEU A 18 7.74 -1.88 -4.53
N GLU A 19 8.45 -1.31 -5.51
CA GLU A 19 7.97 -0.21 -6.34
C GLU A 19 8.12 -0.55 -7.83
N PRO A 20 7.13 -0.19 -8.67
CA PRO A 20 7.20 -0.44 -10.09
C PRO A 20 8.22 0.49 -10.77
N ILE A 21 9.07 -0.10 -11.60
CA ILE A 21 10.03 0.65 -12.42
C ILE A 21 9.54 0.83 -13.86
N HIS A 22 9.74 2.02 -14.40
CA HIS A 22 9.29 2.40 -15.74
C HIS A 22 10.47 2.89 -16.58
N PRO A 23 11.36 1.97 -17.03
CA PRO A 23 12.50 2.38 -17.81
C PRO A 23 12.06 2.84 -19.21
N ALA A 24 12.57 3.99 -19.66
CA ALA A 24 12.26 4.54 -20.98
C ALA A 24 12.79 3.70 -22.16
N ARG A 25 13.69 2.75 -21.89
CA ARG A 25 14.28 1.82 -22.86
C ARG A 25 14.69 0.52 -22.17
N GLN A 26 14.85 -0.55 -22.94
CA GLN A 26 15.36 -1.82 -22.40
C GLN A 26 16.71 -1.60 -21.72
N MET A 27 16.87 -2.17 -20.53
CA MET A 27 18.09 -2.04 -19.74
C MET A 27 18.42 -3.34 -19.02
N ARG A 28 19.71 -3.52 -18.71
CA ARG A 28 20.19 -4.61 -17.86
C ARG A 28 20.19 -4.14 -16.42
N ALA A 29 19.76 -5.00 -15.50
CA ALA A 29 19.81 -4.77 -14.07
C ALA A 29 20.76 -5.77 -13.40
N ILE A 30 21.39 -5.36 -12.31
CA ILE A 30 22.16 -6.22 -11.41
C ILE A 30 21.39 -6.27 -10.10
N LEU A 31 21.15 -7.47 -9.58
CA LEU A 31 20.54 -7.66 -8.27
C LEU A 31 21.65 -7.86 -7.24
N THR A 32 21.62 -7.07 -6.17
CA THR A 32 22.52 -7.26 -5.01
C THR A 32 21.68 -7.72 -3.83
N LEU A 33 22.02 -8.90 -3.30
CA LEU A 33 21.35 -9.45 -2.13
C LEU A 33 21.96 -8.82 -0.87
N LEU A 34 21.10 -8.23 -0.05
CA LEU A 34 21.47 -7.75 1.27
C LEU A 34 21.38 -8.91 2.28
N GLU A 35 21.97 -8.72 3.46
CA GLU A 35 21.86 -9.71 4.53
C GLU A 35 20.39 -10.04 4.84
N PRO A 36 20.07 -11.28 5.24
CA PRO A 36 18.70 -11.65 5.56
C PRO A 36 18.13 -10.75 6.66
N SER A 37 17.15 -9.92 6.32
CA SER A 37 16.44 -9.14 7.33
C SER A 37 15.65 -10.09 8.23
N GLU A 38 15.92 -10.07 9.53
CA GLU A 38 15.01 -10.68 10.50
C GLU A 38 13.63 -10.07 10.30
N LYS A 39 12.68 -10.88 9.83
CA LYS A 39 11.26 -10.59 9.55
C LYS A 39 10.87 -9.13 9.81
N LEU A 40 10.81 -8.31 8.76
CA LEU A 40 10.02 -7.08 8.86
C LEU A 40 8.61 -7.46 9.32
N PRO A 41 8.05 -6.78 10.34
CA PRO A 41 6.70 -7.04 10.77
C PRO A 41 5.79 -6.79 9.58
N MET A 42 5.21 -7.87 9.06
CA MET A 42 4.19 -7.81 8.03
C MET A 42 3.12 -6.82 8.53
N PRO A 43 2.76 -5.77 7.77
CA PRO A 43 1.78 -4.81 8.24
C PRO A 43 0.53 -5.61 8.62
N ALA A 44 0.13 -5.49 9.89
CA ALA A 44 -0.99 -6.25 10.42
C ALA A 44 -2.17 -6.07 9.47
N LYS A 45 -2.72 -7.18 8.96
CA LYS A 45 -3.93 -7.17 8.15
C LYS A 45 -5.01 -6.44 8.96
N ARG A 46 -5.20 -5.14 8.69
CA ARG A 46 -6.27 -4.37 9.31
C ARG A 46 -7.56 -5.01 8.84
N SER A 47 -8.22 -5.72 9.76
CA SER A 47 -9.48 -6.38 9.45
C SER A 47 -10.51 -5.32 9.07
N LEU A 48 -11.39 -5.62 8.12
CA LEU A 48 -12.50 -4.73 7.78
C LEU A 48 -13.31 -4.34 9.03
N LYS A 49 -13.41 -5.25 10.00
CA LYS A 49 -14.03 -5.00 11.31
C LYS A 49 -13.36 -3.90 12.12
N SER A 50 -12.01 -3.83 12.13
CA SER A 50 -11.30 -2.75 12.83
C SER A 50 -11.49 -1.41 12.14
N LEU A 51 -11.64 -1.41 10.81
CA LEU A 51 -11.94 -0.19 10.05
C LEU A 51 -13.38 0.28 10.31
N ILE A 52 -14.36 -0.63 10.30
CA ILE A 52 -15.76 -0.34 10.66
C ILE A 52 -15.87 0.18 12.10
N GLY A 53 -15.12 -0.37 13.05
CA GLY A 53 -15.07 0.12 14.42
C GLY A 53 -14.65 1.59 14.51
N VAL A 54 -13.56 1.96 13.82
CA VAL A 54 -13.09 3.35 13.76
C VAL A 54 -14.12 4.28 13.09
N LEU A 55 -14.82 3.81 12.06
CA LEU A 55 -15.87 4.60 11.39
C LEU A 55 -17.11 4.79 12.28
N LYS A 56 -17.45 3.80 13.12
CA LYS A 56 -18.58 3.90 14.05
C LYS A 56 -18.37 4.97 15.11
N ASP A 57 -17.12 5.14 15.55
CA ASP A 57 -16.75 6.14 16.55
C ASP A 57 -16.37 7.49 15.89
N SER A 58 -16.53 7.62 14.57
CA SER A 58 -16.22 8.84 13.83
C SER A 58 -17.40 9.80 13.83
N THR A 59 -17.15 11.04 14.20
CA THR A 59 -18.13 12.14 14.13
C THR A 59 -18.43 12.59 12.70
N ALA A 60 -17.69 12.07 11.70
CA ALA A 60 -17.90 12.40 10.30
C ALA A 60 -19.28 11.96 9.77
N PHE A 61 -19.96 11.04 10.46
CA PHE A 61 -21.28 10.53 10.12
C PHE A 61 -22.39 10.96 11.10
N ASP A 62 -22.12 11.90 12.01
CA ASP A 62 -23.08 12.38 13.02
C ASP A 62 -24.15 13.34 12.46
N GLY A 63 -24.18 13.57 11.14
CA GLY A 63 -25.17 14.42 10.46
C GLY A 63 -26.42 13.68 9.99
N ASP A 64 -27.39 14.41 9.43
CA ASP A 64 -28.52 13.80 8.72
C ASP A 64 -27.98 12.90 7.59
N PRO A 65 -28.31 11.59 7.59
CA PRO A 65 -27.81 10.64 6.60
C PRO A 65 -28.00 11.10 5.16
N LEU A 66 -29.09 11.81 4.86
CA LEU A 66 -29.38 12.31 3.52
C LEU A 66 -28.41 13.43 3.12
N LEU A 67 -28.11 14.34 4.04
CA LEU A 67 -27.20 15.47 3.80
C LEU A 67 -25.75 15.01 3.66
N VAL A 68 -25.32 14.05 4.49
CA VAL A 68 -23.98 13.45 4.39
C VAL A 68 -23.81 12.74 3.04
N GLN A 69 -24.82 11.99 2.59
CA GLN A 69 -24.77 11.31 1.30
C GLN A 69 -24.76 12.28 0.11
N GLN A 70 -25.50 13.39 0.19
CA GLN A 70 -25.49 14.44 -0.83
C GLN A 70 -24.11 15.11 -0.92
N ALA A 71 -23.54 15.52 0.21
CA ALA A 71 -22.20 16.13 0.25
C ALA A 71 -21.12 15.21 -0.33
N MET A 72 -21.14 13.91 0.01
CA MET A 72 -20.18 12.94 -0.53
C MET A 72 -20.32 12.72 -2.04
N ARG A 73 -21.53 12.88 -2.59
CA ARG A 73 -21.76 12.76 -4.04
C ARG A 73 -21.26 14.01 -4.77
N ASP A 74 -21.51 15.17 -4.19
CA ASP A 74 -21.13 16.46 -4.78
C ASP A 74 -19.60 16.71 -4.71
N GLU A 75 -18.86 16.01 -3.83
CA GLU A 75 -17.38 16.05 -3.78
C GLU A 75 -16.69 15.38 -4.98
N TRP A 76 -17.42 14.59 -5.78
CA TRP A 76 -16.86 13.81 -6.89
C TRP A 76 -17.11 14.43 -8.28
N ASP A 77 -17.90 15.51 -8.32
CA ASP A 77 -18.18 16.34 -9.51
C ASP A 77 -17.27 17.59 -9.55
#